data_AF-A0A962YHX5-F1
#
_entry.id   AF-A0A962YHX5-F1
#
_cell.length_a   1.000
_cell.length_b   1.000
_cell.length_c   1.000
_cell.angle_alpha   90.00
_cell.angle_beta   90.00
_cell.angle_gamma   90.00
#
_symmetry.space_group_name_H-M   'P 1'
#
loop_
_entity.id
_entity.type
_entity.pdbx_description
1 polymer ?
#
loop_
_entity_poly.entity_id
_entity_poly.type
_entity_poly.pdbx_seq_one_letter_code
_entity_poly.pdbx_strand_id
1 'polypeptide(L)'
;MTLSEHERKQWAVPGVSDHPLRDRLTNEIHARPSLAVKAPLKVTHLALLSGEGAGESERRHLAELCQRFGAVEPPPDANYWHVDLGPFRLNWERHTEFSTYTFLRQGVFQDPFREPVIEQVPRDWLRQLTGQILVAIHLAMEANDAPRRNSEELSALFASDNIAASTMAGGAAVAWSDFRLQGDGYTRFYVRDQQLGPRQAGRLVQRLLEIETYRMMALLALPVAREVGAEVSQAENALMRLTEQMADSDKLQNEHVLLEQLTSLASGVERLAASSSYRFSAARAYYLLVQRRITELREQRLQGHAPIQEFMERRLAPAMRTCESVNERMTQLSDRISRAANLLRTRVDVALEQQNRDLLESMDHRAKLQLRLQETVEGLSVVVLSYYLVGLIGYCLKALKASGVALNPELLTGVSVPVVCAVIWFGLNKVRRILLREHGH
;
A
#
# COMPACT_ATOMS: atom_id res chain seq x y z
N MET A 1 1.64 -44.22 -0.70
CA MET A 1 1.60 -45.41 0.18
C MET A 1 1.84 -44.91 1.59
N THR A 2 0.78 -44.52 2.28
CA THR A 2 0.82 -44.09 3.68
C THR A 2 0.92 -45.35 4.53
N LEU A 3 2.07 -45.55 5.19
CA LEU A 3 2.22 -46.57 6.23
C LEU A 3 1.09 -46.40 7.23
N SER A 4 0.49 -47.52 7.64
CA SER A 4 -0.57 -47.50 8.65
C SER A 4 -0.04 -46.91 9.97
N GLU A 5 -0.89 -46.26 10.77
CA GLU A 5 -0.48 -45.75 12.11
C GLU A 5 0.14 -46.84 12.98
N HIS A 6 -0.20 -48.11 12.73
CA HIS A 6 0.36 -49.27 13.41
C HIS A 6 1.83 -49.54 13.04
N GLU A 7 2.24 -49.33 11.80
CA GLU A 7 3.63 -49.54 11.35
C GLU A 7 4.56 -48.41 11.80
N ARG A 8 4.05 -47.18 11.90
CA ARG A 8 4.84 -46.01 12.37
C ARG A 8 5.36 -46.19 13.80
N LYS A 9 4.61 -46.89 14.66
CA LYS A 9 4.98 -47.12 16.07
C LYS A 9 6.18 -48.05 16.25
N GLN A 10 6.52 -48.87 15.25
CA GLN A 10 7.60 -49.86 15.38
C GLN A 10 9.01 -49.23 15.24
N TRP A 11 9.10 -48.05 14.63
CA TRP A 11 10.36 -47.30 14.44
C TRP A 11 10.34 -45.93 15.14
N ALA A 12 9.36 -45.68 16.00
CA ALA A 12 9.28 -44.45 16.78
C ALA A 12 10.46 -44.37 17.78
N VAL A 13 11.05 -43.18 17.92
CA VAL A 13 12.11 -42.96 18.90
C VAL A 13 11.51 -43.10 20.31
N PRO A 14 11.92 -44.12 21.10
CA PRO A 14 11.31 -44.35 22.40
C PRO A 14 11.45 -43.14 23.33
N GLY A 15 10.36 -42.79 24.02
CA GLY A 15 10.34 -41.67 24.99
C GLY A 15 10.19 -40.27 24.37
N VAL A 16 10.08 -40.15 23.05
CA VAL A 16 9.90 -38.85 22.36
C VAL A 16 8.56 -38.82 21.63
N SER A 17 7.70 -37.86 21.99
CA SER A 17 6.45 -37.61 21.28
C SER A 17 6.71 -36.83 19.99
N ASP A 18 6.02 -37.21 18.90
CA ASP A 18 6.05 -36.43 17.66
C ASP A 18 5.47 -35.03 17.88
N HIS A 19 6.09 -34.03 17.24
CA HIS A 19 5.54 -32.68 17.22
C HIS A 19 4.18 -32.69 16.48
N PRO A 20 3.12 -32.03 17.00
CA PRO A 20 1.76 -32.11 16.44
C PRO A 20 1.64 -31.72 14.96
N LEU A 21 2.54 -30.84 14.48
CA LEU A 21 2.56 -30.39 13.09
C LEU A 21 3.48 -31.22 12.16
N ARG A 22 4.22 -32.21 12.68
CA ARG A 22 5.25 -32.93 11.92
C ARG A 22 4.69 -33.50 10.61
N ASP A 23 3.57 -34.22 10.68
CA ASP A 23 2.96 -34.82 9.50
C ASP A 23 2.41 -33.78 8.53
N ARG A 24 1.72 -32.76 9.05
CA ARG A 24 1.14 -31.69 8.22
C ARG A 24 2.22 -30.94 7.45
N LEU A 25 3.30 -30.54 8.13
CA LEU A 25 4.42 -29.84 7.50
C LEU A 25 5.20 -30.74 6.53
N THR A 26 5.37 -32.02 6.86
CA THR A 26 6.02 -32.99 5.95
C THR A 26 5.20 -33.14 4.66
N ASN A 27 3.87 -33.27 4.79
CA ASN A 27 2.99 -33.47 3.64
C ASN A 27 2.83 -32.20 2.79
N GLU A 28 2.96 -31.00 3.38
CA GLU A 28 2.86 -29.72 2.65
C GLU A 28 3.84 -29.64 1.47
N ILE A 29 5.08 -30.09 1.65
CA ILE A 29 6.12 -30.07 0.60
C ILE A 29 5.80 -31.07 -0.53
N HIS A 30 5.06 -32.13 -0.22
CA HIS A 30 4.68 -33.18 -1.16
C HIS A 30 3.30 -32.98 -1.79
N ALA A 31 2.57 -31.93 -1.39
CA ALA A 31 1.20 -31.68 -1.81
C ALA A 31 1.05 -31.44 -3.32
N ARG A 32 2.09 -30.95 -4.02
CA ARG A 32 1.99 -30.58 -5.45
C ARG A 32 2.97 -31.37 -6.34
N PRO A 33 2.81 -32.68 -6.50
CA PRO A 33 3.71 -33.47 -7.35
C PRO A 33 3.48 -33.13 -8.82
N SER A 34 4.56 -32.83 -9.57
CA SER A 34 4.46 -32.66 -11.02
C SER A 34 3.96 -33.94 -11.69
N LEU A 35 2.99 -33.81 -12.59
CA LEU A 35 2.39 -34.93 -13.30
C LEU A 35 3.41 -35.65 -14.19
N ALA A 36 3.48 -36.97 -14.07
CA ALA A 36 4.25 -37.76 -15.04
C ALA A 36 3.50 -37.82 -16.38
N VAL A 37 4.14 -37.32 -17.44
CA VAL A 37 3.58 -37.29 -18.81
C VAL A 37 4.62 -37.77 -19.81
N LYS A 38 4.18 -38.23 -20.97
CA LYS A 38 5.03 -38.65 -22.09
C LYS A 38 4.48 -38.06 -23.38
N ALA A 39 5.36 -37.74 -24.31
CA ALA A 39 4.98 -37.44 -25.68
C ALA A 39 4.49 -38.73 -26.39
N PRO A 40 3.58 -38.65 -27.38
CA PRO A 40 2.87 -37.44 -27.80
C PRO A 40 1.77 -37.02 -26.81
N LEU A 41 1.67 -35.73 -26.54
CA LEU A 41 0.77 -35.15 -25.53
C LEU A 41 0.14 -33.85 -26.06
N LYS A 42 -1.17 -33.70 -25.87
CA LYS A 42 -1.86 -32.42 -25.98
C LYS A 42 -2.32 -31.95 -24.60
N VAL A 43 -2.30 -30.64 -24.41
CA VAL A 43 -2.71 -29.97 -23.18
C VAL A 43 -3.56 -28.76 -23.52
N THR A 44 -4.65 -28.56 -22.78
CA THR A 44 -5.32 -27.26 -22.68
C THR A 44 -5.21 -26.75 -21.26
N HIS A 45 -4.78 -25.51 -21.08
CA HIS A 45 -4.67 -24.87 -19.78
C HIS A 45 -5.49 -23.60 -19.75
N LEU A 46 -6.24 -23.40 -18.66
CA LEU A 46 -6.99 -22.19 -18.37
C LEU A 46 -6.54 -21.64 -17.02
N ALA A 47 -6.32 -20.34 -16.92
CA ALA A 47 -6.20 -19.63 -15.65
C ALA A 47 -7.33 -18.60 -15.54
N LEU A 48 -8.16 -18.76 -14.51
CA LEU A 48 -9.32 -17.91 -14.27
C LEU A 48 -9.09 -17.06 -13.01
N LEU A 49 -9.21 -15.74 -13.15
CA LEU A 49 -9.31 -14.83 -12.01
C LEU A 49 -10.66 -15.06 -11.34
N SER A 50 -10.63 -15.65 -10.14
CA SER A 50 -11.82 -16.00 -9.38
C SER A 50 -11.84 -15.40 -7.97
N GLY A 51 -10.88 -14.51 -7.66
CA GLY A 51 -10.79 -13.84 -6.35
C GLY A 51 -10.38 -14.82 -5.24
N GLU A 52 -10.49 -14.43 -3.97
CA GLU A 52 -10.01 -15.25 -2.83
C GLU A 52 -11.04 -16.28 -2.33
N GLY A 53 -12.34 -16.00 -2.50
CA GLY A 53 -13.44 -16.80 -1.95
C GLY A 53 -13.98 -17.94 -2.82
N ALA A 54 -13.49 -18.13 -4.05
CA ALA A 54 -14.08 -19.08 -5.00
C ALA A 54 -13.74 -20.55 -4.76
N GLY A 55 -12.83 -20.88 -3.84
CA GLY A 55 -12.33 -22.25 -3.66
C GLY A 55 -13.45 -23.28 -3.41
N GLU A 56 -14.46 -22.91 -2.62
CA GLU A 56 -15.57 -23.83 -2.30
C GLU A 56 -16.52 -24.06 -3.48
N SER A 57 -16.86 -23.00 -4.21
CA SER A 57 -17.68 -23.14 -5.43
C SER A 57 -16.95 -23.91 -6.52
N GLU A 58 -15.64 -23.71 -6.66
CA GLU A 58 -14.83 -24.44 -7.65
C GLU A 58 -14.71 -25.92 -7.31
N ARG A 59 -14.51 -26.29 -6.04
CA ARG A 59 -14.50 -27.69 -5.62
C ARG A 59 -15.83 -28.39 -5.90
N ARG A 60 -16.95 -27.72 -5.62
CA ARG A 60 -18.28 -28.25 -5.95
C ARG A 60 -18.44 -28.46 -7.46
N HIS A 61 -18.03 -27.46 -8.25
CA HIS A 61 -18.06 -27.55 -9.71
C HIS A 61 -17.19 -28.69 -10.25
N LEU A 62 -16.03 -28.92 -9.65
CA LEU A 62 -15.15 -30.04 -9.98
C LEU A 62 -15.75 -31.39 -9.57
N ALA A 63 -16.43 -31.47 -8.43
CA ALA A 63 -17.11 -32.68 -7.99
C ALA A 63 -18.20 -33.11 -8.99
N GLU A 64 -18.98 -32.17 -9.54
CA GLU A 64 -19.97 -32.44 -10.59
C GLU A 64 -19.33 -33.06 -11.85
N LEU A 65 -18.15 -32.56 -12.25
CA LEU A 65 -17.40 -33.15 -13.35
C LEU A 65 -16.92 -34.57 -13.00
N CYS A 66 -16.38 -34.78 -11.81
CA CYS A 66 -15.90 -36.10 -11.38
C CYS A 66 -17.05 -37.12 -11.34
N GLN A 67 -18.21 -36.75 -10.79
CA GLN A 67 -19.41 -37.59 -10.75
C GLN A 67 -19.87 -38.00 -12.14
N ARG A 68 -19.88 -37.05 -13.10
CA ARG A 68 -20.29 -37.31 -14.48
C ARG A 68 -19.42 -38.37 -15.19
N PHE A 69 -18.16 -38.48 -14.80
CA PHE A 69 -17.20 -39.46 -15.34
C PHE A 69 -16.96 -40.65 -14.39
N GLY A 70 -17.70 -40.75 -13.27
CA GLY A 70 -17.55 -41.83 -12.30
C GLY A 70 -16.20 -41.84 -11.57
N ALA A 71 -15.56 -40.68 -11.44
CA ALA A 71 -14.26 -40.52 -10.79
C ALA A 71 -14.39 -40.01 -9.34
N VAL A 72 -13.31 -40.14 -8.57
CA VAL A 72 -13.24 -39.67 -7.19
C VAL A 72 -13.31 -38.13 -7.14
N GLU A 73 -14.10 -37.62 -6.20
CA GLU A 73 -14.29 -36.18 -5.97
C GLU A 73 -13.13 -35.55 -5.17
N PRO A 74 -12.86 -34.24 -5.34
CA PRO A 74 -11.88 -33.55 -4.52
C PRO A 74 -12.31 -33.51 -3.04
N PRO A 75 -11.36 -33.67 -2.09
CA PRO A 75 -11.69 -33.52 -0.67
C PRO A 75 -12.08 -32.07 -0.32
N PRO A 76 -12.83 -31.86 0.78
CA PRO A 76 -13.40 -30.54 1.13
C PRO A 76 -12.38 -29.40 1.25
N ASP A 77 -11.16 -29.70 1.70
CA ASP A 77 -10.09 -28.71 1.91
C ASP A 77 -9.03 -28.73 0.78
N ALA A 78 -9.34 -29.35 -0.37
CA ALA A 78 -8.41 -29.42 -1.48
C ALA A 78 -8.09 -28.03 -2.04
N ASN A 79 -6.79 -27.76 -2.19
CA ASN A 79 -6.26 -26.64 -2.98
C ASN A 79 -5.62 -27.11 -4.30
N TYR A 80 -5.61 -28.42 -4.52
CA TYR A 80 -5.18 -29.04 -5.76
C TYR A 80 -5.95 -30.35 -5.94
N TRP A 81 -6.22 -30.72 -7.18
CA TRP A 81 -6.87 -32.00 -7.49
C TRP A 81 -6.40 -32.54 -8.83
N HIS A 82 -5.95 -33.78 -8.82
CA HIS A 82 -5.60 -34.51 -10.04
C HIS A 82 -6.51 -35.72 -10.19
N VAL A 83 -7.13 -35.85 -11.36
CA VAL A 83 -8.03 -36.95 -11.65
C VAL A 83 -7.89 -37.39 -13.11
N ASP A 84 -7.95 -38.70 -13.33
CA ASP A 84 -8.11 -39.29 -14.66
C ASP A 84 -9.59 -39.56 -14.90
N LEU A 85 -10.14 -38.94 -15.94
CA LEU A 85 -11.57 -39.03 -16.27
C LEU A 85 -11.82 -39.99 -17.44
N GLY A 86 -10.76 -40.61 -17.99
CA GLY A 86 -10.82 -41.48 -19.17
C GLY A 86 -10.35 -40.76 -20.44
N PRO A 87 -11.19 -39.94 -21.11
CA PRO A 87 -10.81 -39.30 -22.37
C PRO A 87 -9.75 -38.20 -22.19
N PHE A 88 -9.62 -37.67 -20.98
CA PHE A 88 -8.59 -36.71 -20.59
C PHE A 88 -8.32 -36.81 -19.09
N ARG A 89 -7.15 -36.32 -18.68
CA ARG A 89 -6.80 -36.08 -17.28
C ARG A 89 -6.97 -34.61 -16.94
N LEU A 90 -7.37 -34.31 -15.71
CA LEU A 90 -7.51 -32.96 -15.19
C LEU A 90 -6.51 -32.72 -14.05
N ASN A 91 -5.88 -31.56 -14.06
CA ASN A 91 -5.19 -30.97 -12.92
C ASN A 91 -5.82 -29.62 -12.62
N TRP A 92 -6.41 -29.49 -11.43
CA TRP A 92 -6.90 -28.24 -10.90
C TRP A 92 -5.99 -27.76 -9.78
N GLU A 93 -5.66 -26.47 -9.77
CA GLU A 93 -4.92 -25.84 -8.68
C GLU A 93 -5.56 -24.52 -8.29
N ARG A 94 -5.80 -24.37 -6.99
CA ARG A 94 -6.26 -23.15 -6.35
C ARG A 94 -5.06 -22.33 -5.91
N HIS A 95 -5.03 -21.07 -6.35
CA HIS A 95 -4.14 -20.04 -5.84
C HIS A 95 -4.95 -18.99 -5.08
N THR A 96 -4.28 -17.98 -4.53
CA THR A 96 -4.93 -16.95 -3.73
C THR A 96 -5.99 -16.18 -4.52
N GLU A 97 -5.67 -15.64 -5.70
CA GLU A 97 -6.59 -14.78 -6.47
C GLU A 97 -7.11 -15.39 -7.78
N PHE A 98 -6.63 -16.59 -8.12
CA PHE A 98 -6.97 -17.29 -9.37
C PHE A 98 -6.92 -18.81 -9.20
N SER A 99 -7.49 -19.52 -10.16
CA SER A 99 -7.42 -20.98 -10.24
C SER A 99 -7.03 -21.43 -11.63
N THR A 100 -6.36 -22.57 -11.72
CA THR A 100 -5.96 -23.16 -12.99
C THR A 100 -6.65 -24.49 -13.24
N TYR A 101 -6.98 -24.74 -14.51
CA TYR A 101 -7.56 -25.99 -14.99
C TYR A 101 -6.73 -26.46 -16.17
N THR A 102 -6.03 -27.58 -16.00
CA THR A 102 -5.16 -28.17 -17.02
C THR A 102 -5.71 -29.52 -17.45
N PHE A 103 -6.15 -29.60 -18.69
CA PHE A 103 -6.68 -30.81 -19.32
C PHE A 103 -5.59 -31.44 -20.18
N LEU A 104 -5.31 -32.73 -19.99
CA LEU A 104 -4.22 -33.44 -20.66
C LEU A 104 -4.74 -34.68 -21.39
N ARG A 105 -4.29 -34.90 -22.62
CA ARG A 105 -4.58 -36.11 -23.39
C ARG A 105 -3.30 -36.63 -24.04
N GLN A 106 -2.94 -37.88 -23.74
CA GLN A 106 -1.86 -38.58 -24.46
C GLN A 106 -2.42 -39.25 -25.70
N GLY A 107 -1.65 -39.22 -26.79
CA GLY A 107 -2.06 -39.83 -28.04
C GLY A 107 -1.40 -39.18 -29.24
N VAL A 108 -1.16 -39.97 -30.28
CA VAL A 108 -0.55 -39.53 -31.54
C VAL A 108 -1.43 -38.47 -32.20
N PHE A 109 -0.79 -37.48 -32.82
CA PHE A 109 -1.46 -36.46 -33.61
C PHE A 109 -0.60 -36.10 -34.83
N GLN A 110 -1.26 -35.63 -35.90
CA GLN A 110 -0.59 -35.06 -37.08
C GLN A 110 -0.51 -33.54 -36.98
N ASP A 111 -1.65 -32.91 -36.68
CA ASP A 111 -1.76 -31.48 -36.42
C ASP A 111 -1.68 -31.23 -34.90
N PRO A 112 -0.68 -30.46 -34.41
CA PRO A 112 -0.49 -30.18 -32.99
C PRO A 112 -1.69 -29.50 -32.31
N PHE A 113 -2.45 -28.65 -33.01
CA PHE A 113 -3.44 -27.78 -32.40
C PHE A 113 -4.89 -28.03 -32.85
N ARG A 114 -5.10 -28.90 -33.84
CA ARG A 114 -6.43 -29.43 -34.17
C ARG A 114 -6.96 -30.36 -33.06
N GLU A 115 -8.28 -30.40 -32.85
CA GLU A 115 -8.92 -31.21 -31.79
C GLU A 115 -8.27 -31.00 -30.41
N PRO A 116 -8.29 -29.76 -29.88
CA PRO A 116 -7.72 -29.47 -28.58
C PRO A 116 -8.43 -30.25 -27.48
N VAL A 117 -7.74 -30.49 -26.37
CA VAL A 117 -8.26 -31.33 -25.26
C VAL A 117 -9.57 -30.78 -24.70
N ILE A 118 -9.76 -29.45 -24.74
CA ILE A 118 -10.96 -28.78 -24.27
C ILE A 118 -12.25 -29.22 -24.97
N GLU A 119 -12.17 -29.73 -26.21
CA GLU A 119 -13.35 -30.27 -26.91
C GLU A 119 -13.88 -31.57 -26.31
N GLN A 120 -13.06 -32.27 -25.53
CA GLN A 120 -13.47 -33.47 -24.78
C GLN A 120 -14.19 -33.12 -23.48
N VAL A 121 -14.09 -31.87 -23.03
CA VAL A 121 -14.72 -31.41 -21.78
C VAL A 121 -16.17 -31.02 -22.09
N PRO A 122 -17.16 -31.43 -21.26
CA PRO A 122 -18.56 -31.08 -21.51
C PRO A 122 -18.77 -29.56 -21.60
N ARG A 123 -19.37 -29.10 -22.71
CA ARG A 123 -19.55 -27.67 -23.01
C ARG A 123 -20.47 -26.96 -22.00
N ASP A 124 -21.47 -27.66 -21.51
CA ASP A 124 -22.38 -27.20 -20.46
C ASP A 124 -21.63 -26.93 -19.15
N TRP A 125 -20.72 -27.84 -18.77
CA TRP A 125 -19.87 -27.67 -17.59
C TRP A 125 -18.88 -26.49 -17.76
N LEU A 126 -18.27 -26.35 -18.94
CA LEU A 126 -17.37 -25.23 -19.23
C LEU A 126 -18.06 -23.86 -19.14
N ARG A 127 -19.32 -23.75 -19.59
CA ARG A 127 -20.11 -22.51 -19.53
C ARG A 127 -20.43 -22.07 -18.11
N GLN A 128 -20.36 -22.97 -17.14
CA GLN A 128 -20.63 -22.72 -15.73
C GLN A 128 -19.35 -22.41 -14.94
N LEU A 129 -18.17 -22.42 -15.58
CA LEU A 129 -16.94 -21.98 -14.93
C LEU A 129 -17.09 -20.53 -14.44
N THR A 130 -16.82 -20.34 -13.15
CA THR A 130 -16.85 -19.02 -12.50
C THR A 130 -15.51 -18.32 -12.62
N GLY A 131 -15.53 -16.99 -12.74
CA GLY A 131 -14.34 -16.16 -12.84
C GLY A 131 -14.12 -15.61 -14.25
N GLN A 132 -12.98 -14.95 -14.46
CA GLN A 132 -12.62 -14.32 -15.74
C GLN A 132 -11.38 -15.02 -16.31
N ILE A 133 -11.47 -15.52 -17.54
CA ILE A 133 -10.33 -16.15 -18.21
C ILE A 133 -9.24 -15.08 -18.45
N LEU A 134 -8.09 -15.27 -17.82
CA LEU A 134 -6.91 -14.43 -18.03
C LEU A 134 -5.93 -15.11 -18.99
N VAL A 135 -5.80 -16.43 -18.90
CA VAL A 135 -4.89 -17.23 -19.71
C VAL A 135 -5.61 -18.46 -20.25
N ALA A 136 -5.41 -18.70 -21.54
CA ALA A 136 -5.90 -19.87 -22.26
C ALA A 136 -4.78 -20.36 -23.19
N ILE A 137 -4.30 -21.58 -22.98
CA ILE A 137 -3.14 -22.14 -23.70
C ILE A 137 -3.51 -23.49 -24.33
N HIS A 138 -3.07 -23.70 -25.57
CA HIS A 138 -2.89 -25.03 -26.13
C HIS A 138 -1.41 -25.37 -26.19
N LEU A 139 -1.03 -26.50 -25.60
CA LEU A 139 0.33 -27.03 -25.69
C LEU A 139 0.30 -28.39 -26.36
N ALA A 140 1.19 -28.58 -27.33
CA ALA A 140 1.39 -29.85 -28.00
C ALA A 140 2.84 -30.27 -27.87
N MET A 141 3.07 -31.46 -27.30
CA MET A 141 4.38 -32.08 -27.19
C MET A 141 4.45 -33.28 -28.12
N GLU A 142 5.31 -33.19 -29.13
CA GLU A 142 5.50 -34.23 -30.11
C GLU A 142 6.66 -35.17 -29.73
N ALA A 143 6.52 -36.45 -30.06
CA ALA A 143 7.51 -37.47 -29.73
C ALA A 143 8.79 -37.34 -30.55
N ASN A 144 9.90 -37.83 -29.99
CA ASN A 144 11.22 -37.73 -30.60
C ASN A 144 11.32 -38.42 -31.97
N ASP A 145 10.57 -39.49 -32.18
CA ASP A 145 10.56 -40.31 -33.40
C ASP A 145 9.63 -39.80 -34.51
N ALA A 146 8.82 -38.77 -34.26
CA ALA A 146 7.97 -38.17 -35.29
C ALA A 146 8.82 -37.48 -36.40
N PRO A 147 8.29 -37.22 -37.60
CA PRO A 147 8.99 -36.43 -38.60
C PRO A 147 9.37 -35.04 -38.06
N ARG A 148 10.54 -34.50 -38.44
CA ARG A 148 10.91 -33.12 -38.08
C ARG A 148 10.13 -32.16 -38.95
N ARG A 149 9.49 -31.16 -38.33
CA ARG A 149 8.88 -30.04 -39.05
C ARG A 149 9.96 -29.11 -39.61
N ASN A 150 9.78 -28.67 -40.84
CA ASN A 150 10.63 -27.64 -41.42
C ASN A 150 10.25 -26.23 -40.89
N SER A 151 10.98 -25.19 -41.30
CA SER A 151 10.76 -23.83 -40.81
C SER A 151 9.39 -23.27 -41.21
N GLU A 152 8.88 -23.58 -42.39
CA GLU A 152 7.57 -23.12 -42.88
C GLU A 152 6.44 -23.78 -42.10
N GLU A 153 6.53 -25.10 -41.89
CA GLU A 153 5.57 -25.87 -41.10
C GLU A 153 5.52 -25.42 -39.64
N LEU A 154 6.68 -25.10 -39.03
CA LEU A 154 6.73 -24.54 -37.68
C LEU A 154 6.11 -23.15 -37.61
N SER A 155 6.39 -22.29 -38.60
CA SER A 155 5.86 -20.92 -38.63
C SER A 155 4.34 -20.93 -38.81
N ALA A 156 3.80 -21.84 -39.62
CA ALA A 156 2.36 -22.01 -39.84
C ALA A 156 1.57 -22.42 -38.58
N LEU A 157 2.24 -22.88 -37.51
CA LEU A 157 1.57 -23.20 -36.24
C LEU A 157 1.20 -21.94 -35.42
N PHE A 158 1.82 -20.80 -35.75
CA PHE A 158 1.75 -19.56 -34.99
C PHE A 158 1.20 -18.40 -35.85
N ALA A 159 0.76 -17.32 -35.19
CA ALA A 159 0.18 -16.16 -35.86
C ALA A 159 1.23 -15.14 -36.29
N SER A 160 2.49 -15.31 -35.87
CA SER A 160 3.59 -14.37 -36.12
C SER A 160 4.90 -15.10 -36.32
N ASP A 161 5.74 -14.57 -37.21
CA ASP A 161 7.12 -15.04 -37.43
C ASP A 161 8.05 -14.72 -36.25
N ASN A 162 7.62 -13.90 -35.29
CA ASN A 162 8.40 -13.53 -34.11
C ASN A 162 8.31 -14.62 -33.02
N ILE A 163 8.86 -15.78 -33.33
CA ILE A 163 8.78 -16.98 -32.50
C ILE A 163 9.97 -17.02 -31.54
N ALA A 164 9.68 -17.07 -30.24
CA ALA A 164 10.66 -17.42 -29.23
C ALA A 164 10.87 -18.94 -29.27
N ALA A 165 12.13 -19.36 -29.29
CA ALA A 165 12.48 -20.76 -29.25
C ALA A 165 13.81 -21.01 -28.56
N SER A 166 13.85 -22.08 -27.78
CA SER A 166 15.06 -22.50 -27.11
C SER A 166 15.07 -24.00 -26.86
N THR A 167 16.28 -24.55 -26.82
CA THR A 167 16.51 -25.90 -26.30
C THR A 167 16.41 -25.82 -24.78
N MET A 168 15.77 -26.80 -24.14
CA MET A 168 15.45 -26.78 -22.72
C MET A 168 15.87 -28.07 -22.04
N ALA A 169 15.83 -28.04 -20.71
CA ALA A 169 16.06 -29.19 -19.86
C ALA A 169 17.41 -29.88 -20.13
N GLY A 170 18.43 -29.10 -20.50
CA GLY A 170 19.78 -29.58 -20.80
C GLY A 170 19.93 -30.28 -22.15
N GLY A 171 19.10 -29.96 -23.15
CA GLY A 171 19.13 -30.61 -24.46
C GLY A 171 18.04 -31.65 -24.68
N ALA A 172 17.21 -31.91 -23.68
CA ALA A 172 16.21 -32.97 -23.74
C ALA A 172 14.89 -32.55 -24.41
N ALA A 173 14.71 -31.27 -24.75
CA ALA A 173 13.55 -30.78 -25.48
C ALA A 173 13.86 -29.48 -26.20
N VAL A 174 13.03 -29.13 -27.18
CA VAL A 174 12.98 -27.79 -27.77
C VAL A 174 11.54 -27.29 -27.70
N ALA A 175 11.33 -26.03 -27.35
CA ALA A 175 10.00 -25.44 -27.31
C ALA A 175 9.94 -24.13 -28.11
N TRP A 176 8.76 -23.86 -28.68
CA TRP A 176 8.44 -22.70 -29.50
C TRP A 176 7.15 -22.05 -29.01
N SER A 177 7.12 -20.72 -29.00
CA SER A 177 5.90 -19.93 -28.79
C SER A 177 6.06 -18.52 -29.37
N ASP A 178 5.00 -17.96 -29.93
CA ASP A 178 4.91 -16.54 -30.29
C ASP A 178 4.31 -15.68 -29.16
N PHE A 179 3.82 -16.32 -28.09
CA PHE A 179 3.08 -15.68 -26.98
C PHE A 179 1.89 -14.81 -27.45
N ARG A 180 1.29 -15.12 -28.62
CA ARG A 180 0.13 -14.41 -29.14
C ARG A 180 -1.12 -15.27 -29.10
N LEU A 181 -2.25 -14.60 -28.91
CA LEU A 181 -3.56 -15.21 -29.10
C LEU A 181 -3.71 -15.58 -30.57
N GLN A 182 -4.13 -16.81 -30.80
CA GLN A 182 -4.44 -17.34 -32.12
C GLN A 182 -5.93 -17.09 -32.42
N GLY A 183 -6.38 -17.48 -33.62
CA GLY A 183 -7.78 -17.26 -34.03
C GLY A 183 -8.83 -17.95 -33.15
N ASP A 184 -8.43 -18.96 -32.36
CA ASP A 184 -9.25 -19.67 -31.39
C ASP A 184 -9.29 -18.98 -29.99
N GLY A 185 -8.52 -17.91 -29.79
CA GLY A 185 -8.41 -17.23 -28.50
C GLY A 185 -7.44 -17.88 -27.51
N TYR A 186 -6.63 -18.85 -27.94
CA TYR A 186 -5.60 -19.50 -27.10
C TYR A 186 -4.21 -19.07 -27.55
N THR A 187 -3.27 -18.97 -26.61
CA THR A 187 -1.83 -18.94 -26.96
C THR A 187 -1.33 -20.37 -27.18
N ARG A 188 -0.21 -20.51 -27.90
CA ARG A 188 0.31 -21.83 -28.29
C ARG A 188 1.72 -22.06 -27.80
N PHE A 189 1.96 -23.27 -27.31
CA PHE A 189 3.30 -23.83 -27.13
C PHE A 189 3.43 -25.12 -27.95
N TYR A 190 4.43 -25.17 -28.80
CA TYR A 190 4.84 -26.39 -29.46
C TYR A 190 6.13 -26.89 -28.81
N VAL A 191 6.18 -28.16 -28.43
CA VAL A 191 7.33 -28.78 -27.78
C VAL A 191 7.72 -30.03 -28.56
N ARG A 192 9.01 -30.19 -28.81
CA ARG A 192 9.58 -31.42 -29.36
C ARG A 192 10.36 -32.13 -28.28
N ASP A 193 9.96 -33.36 -27.98
CA ASP A 193 10.70 -34.24 -27.08
C ASP A 193 12.02 -34.69 -27.72
N GLN A 194 13.11 -34.63 -26.95
CA GLN A 194 14.44 -35.12 -27.29
C GLN A 194 15.00 -35.98 -26.14
N GLN A 195 14.20 -36.94 -25.67
CA GLN A 195 14.51 -37.90 -24.58
C GLN A 195 14.20 -37.39 -23.16
N LEU A 196 13.06 -36.73 -22.97
CA LEU A 196 12.56 -36.37 -21.64
C LEU A 196 12.14 -37.61 -20.84
N GLY A 197 12.62 -37.69 -19.60
CA GLY A 197 12.00 -38.58 -18.61
C GLY A 197 10.57 -38.13 -18.26
N PRO A 198 9.63 -39.01 -17.88
CA PRO A 198 8.22 -38.63 -17.73
C PRO A 198 7.94 -37.51 -16.72
N ARG A 199 8.69 -37.49 -15.61
CA ARG A 199 8.61 -36.41 -14.61
C ARG A 199 9.28 -35.11 -15.09
N GLN A 200 10.29 -35.21 -15.95
CA GLN A 200 10.96 -34.05 -16.54
C GLN A 200 10.05 -33.38 -17.56
N ALA A 201 9.36 -34.16 -18.40
CA ALA A 201 8.33 -33.67 -19.30
C ALA A 201 7.20 -32.96 -18.54
N GLY A 202 6.74 -33.55 -17.42
CA GLY A 202 5.75 -32.95 -16.54
C GLY A 202 6.15 -31.58 -16.03
N ARG A 203 7.35 -31.49 -15.45
CA ARG A 203 7.91 -30.21 -14.98
C ARG A 203 8.09 -29.20 -16.10
N LEU A 204 8.51 -29.63 -17.29
CA LEU A 204 8.67 -28.74 -18.44
C LEU A 204 7.31 -28.13 -18.84
N VAL A 205 6.29 -28.96 -19.03
CA VAL A 205 4.92 -28.49 -19.33
C VAL A 205 4.44 -27.53 -18.26
N GLN A 206 4.53 -27.92 -16.98
CA GLN A 206 4.11 -27.06 -15.87
C GLN A 206 4.81 -25.70 -15.90
N ARG A 207 6.12 -25.65 -16.10
CA ARG A 207 6.90 -24.39 -16.16
C ARG A 207 6.48 -23.51 -17.33
N LEU A 208 6.25 -24.07 -18.52
CA LEU A 208 5.81 -23.30 -19.69
C LEU A 208 4.44 -22.67 -19.45
N LEU A 209 3.50 -23.43 -18.87
CA LEU A 209 2.17 -22.93 -18.50
C LEU A 209 2.28 -21.84 -17.42
N GLU A 210 3.08 -22.07 -16.37
CA GLU A 210 3.30 -21.13 -15.27
C GLU A 210 3.97 -19.82 -15.73
N ILE A 211 4.91 -19.88 -16.68
CA ILE A 211 5.53 -18.67 -17.25
C ILE A 211 4.46 -17.77 -17.85
N GLU A 212 3.56 -18.33 -18.65
CA GLU A 212 2.50 -17.56 -19.31
C GLU A 212 1.47 -17.05 -18.29
N THR A 213 1.04 -17.90 -17.35
CA THR A 213 0.12 -17.52 -16.27
C THR A 213 0.69 -16.41 -15.41
N TYR A 214 1.89 -16.56 -14.86
CA TYR A 214 2.50 -15.55 -14.00
C TYR A 214 2.90 -14.28 -14.76
N ARG A 215 3.25 -14.37 -16.05
CA ARG A 215 3.46 -13.18 -16.90
C ARG A 215 2.20 -12.33 -16.96
N MET A 216 1.06 -12.95 -17.24
CA MET A 216 -0.22 -12.23 -17.33
C MET A 216 -0.67 -11.71 -15.97
N MET A 217 -0.51 -12.49 -14.89
CA MET A 217 -0.78 -12.03 -13.53
C MET A 217 0.07 -10.81 -13.13
N ALA A 218 1.35 -10.80 -13.51
CA ALA A 218 2.22 -9.65 -13.29
C ALA A 218 1.77 -8.42 -14.09
N LEU A 219 1.38 -8.61 -15.35
CA LEU A 219 0.96 -7.53 -16.24
C LEU A 219 -0.36 -6.86 -15.84
N LEU A 220 -1.18 -7.47 -14.98
CA LEU A 220 -2.37 -6.82 -14.40
C LEU A 220 -2.04 -5.52 -13.66
N ALA A 221 -0.81 -5.36 -13.15
CA ALA A 221 -0.40 -4.11 -12.50
C ALA A 221 -0.06 -2.98 -13.47
N LEU A 222 0.25 -3.27 -14.74
CA LEU A 222 0.65 -2.22 -15.70
C LEU A 222 -0.44 -1.17 -15.96
N PRO A 223 -1.72 -1.52 -16.23
CA PRO A 223 -2.75 -0.50 -16.38
C PRO A 223 -2.95 0.31 -15.10
N VAL A 224 -2.91 -0.33 -13.93
CA VAL A 224 -2.98 0.34 -12.62
C VAL A 224 -1.81 1.32 -12.44
N ALA A 225 -0.59 0.94 -12.81
CA ALA A 225 0.58 1.81 -12.75
C ALA A 225 0.44 3.04 -13.64
N ARG A 226 -0.18 2.92 -14.81
CA ARG A 226 -0.41 4.05 -15.72
C ARG A 226 -1.43 5.04 -15.16
N GLU A 227 -2.51 4.53 -14.59
CA GLU A 227 -3.56 5.35 -13.95
C GLU A 227 -3.02 6.05 -12.71
N VAL A 228 -2.51 5.28 -11.75
CA VAL A 228 -1.92 5.81 -10.50
C VAL A 228 -0.73 6.74 -10.80
N GLY A 229 0.10 6.42 -11.80
CA GLY A 229 1.24 7.24 -12.18
C GLY A 229 0.84 8.64 -12.68
N ALA A 230 -0.32 8.77 -13.34
CA ALA A 230 -0.86 10.07 -13.74
C ALA A 230 -1.29 10.88 -12.50
N GLU A 231 -1.99 10.25 -11.56
CA GLU A 231 -2.43 10.90 -10.31
C GLU A 231 -1.26 11.29 -9.41
N VAL A 232 -0.24 10.43 -9.28
CA VAL A 232 1.01 10.73 -8.55
C VAL A 232 1.69 11.97 -9.15
N SER A 233 1.74 12.08 -10.48
CA SER A 233 2.32 13.25 -11.15
C SER A 233 1.53 14.53 -10.87
N GLN A 234 0.20 14.45 -10.80
CA GLN A 234 -0.64 15.59 -10.41
C GLN A 234 -0.40 16.00 -8.95
N ALA A 235 -0.29 15.01 -8.06
CA ALA A 235 -0.04 15.24 -6.65
C ALA A 235 1.37 15.79 -6.36
N GLU A 236 2.40 15.35 -7.09
CA GLU A 236 3.75 15.92 -7.05
C GLU A 236 3.74 17.40 -7.44
N ASN A 237 3.02 17.76 -8.52
CA ASN A 237 2.88 19.15 -8.97
C ASN A 237 2.08 19.99 -7.97
N ALA A 238 1.05 19.42 -7.34
CA ALA A 238 0.30 20.09 -6.28
C ALA A 238 1.19 20.37 -5.08
N LEU A 239 1.99 19.40 -4.63
CA LEU A 239 2.94 19.60 -3.54
C LEU A 239 3.95 20.71 -3.87
N MET A 240 4.51 20.72 -5.08
CA MET A 240 5.45 21.76 -5.51
C MET A 240 4.84 23.16 -5.34
N ARG A 241 3.64 23.38 -5.86
CA ARG A 241 2.92 24.67 -5.72
C ARG A 241 2.66 25.03 -4.25
N LEU A 242 2.25 24.06 -3.43
CA LEU A 242 2.00 24.30 -2.00
C LEU A 242 3.29 24.68 -1.28
N THR A 243 4.41 24.02 -1.58
CA THR A 243 5.70 24.34 -0.96
C THR A 243 6.23 25.71 -1.38
N GLU A 244 5.97 26.15 -2.62
CA GLU A 244 6.28 27.53 -3.07
C GLU A 244 5.43 28.57 -2.32
N GLN A 245 4.12 28.33 -2.20
CA GLN A 245 3.22 29.22 -1.46
C GLN A 245 3.54 29.30 0.04
N MET A 246 4.05 28.21 0.63
CA MET A 246 4.57 28.20 2.00
C MET A 246 5.79 29.11 2.14
N ALA A 247 6.70 29.11 1.16
CA ALA A 247 7.90 29.96 1.19
C ALA A 247 7.57 31.45 1.07
N ASP A 248 6.54 31.81 0.28
CA ASP A 248 6.14 33.20 0.03
C ASP A 248 5.10 33.76 1.02
N SER A 249 4.47 32.92 1.85
CA SER A 249 3.42 33.41 2.78
C SER A 249 4.00 34.08 4.01
N ASP A 250 3.74 35.38 4.15
CA ASP A 250 3.99 36.18 5.36
C ASP A 250 2.79 36.23 6.33
N LYS A 251 1.63 35.66 5.97
CA LYS A 251 0.39 35.76 6.74
C LYS A 251 -0.08 34.41 7.29
N LEU A 252 -0.22 34.33 8.62
CA LEU A 252 -0.77 33.20 9.39
C LEU A 252 -2.09 32.63 8.83
N GLN A 253 -3.02 33.47 8.36
CA GLN A 253 -4.30 33.01 7.81
C GLN A 253 -4.16 32.16 6.53
N ASN A 254 -3.12 32.39 5.73
CA ASN A 254 -2.84 31.56 4.55
C ASN A 254 -2.25 30.21 4.95
N GLU A 255 -1.54 30.12 6.09
CA GLU A 255 -0.89 28.89 6.54
C GLU A 255 -1.90 27.81 6.97
N HIS A 256 -3.03 28.18 7.57
CA HIS A 256 -4.10 27.21 7.89
C HIS A 256 -4.72 26.59 6.63
N VAL A 257 -4.95 27.39 5.59
CA VAL A 257 -5.47 26.90 4.30
C VAL A 257 -4.46 25.97 3.63
N LEU A 258 -3.17 26.33 3.67
CA LEU A 258 -2.09 25.47 3.15
C LEU A 258 -2.02 24.13 3.90
N LEU A 259 -2.22 24.14 5.22
CA LEU A 259 -2.22 22.91 6.02
C LEU A 259 -3.40 22.00 5.67
N GLU A 260 -4.58 22.57 5.45
CA GLU A 260 -5.77 21.83 5.00
C GLU A 260 -5.52 21.19 3.61
N GLN A 261 -4.95 21.96 2.68
CA GLN A 261 -4.63 21.48 1.34
C GLN A 261 -3.56 20.36 1.37
N LEU A 262 -2.51 20.49 2.18
CA LEU A 262 -1.52 19.43 2.39
C LEU A 262 -2.13 18.17 3.00
N THR A 263 -3.06 18.33 3.95
CA THR A 263 -3.75 17.19 4.59
C THR A 263 -4.66 16.46 3.60
N SER A 264 -5.37 17.20 2.75
CA SER A 264 -6.15 16.64 1.64
C SER A 264 -5.25 15.89 0.65
N LEU A 265 -4.11 16.48 0.29
CA LEU A 265 -3.14 15.87 -0.62
C LEU A 265 -2.56 14.58 -0.04
N ALA A 266 -2.16 14.57 1.24
CA ALA A 266 -1.71 13.38 1.96
C ALA A 266 -2.77 12.28 1.92
N SER A 267 -4.02 12.63 2.24
CA SER A 267 -5.14 11.69 2.22
C SER A 267 -5.38 11.11 0.82
N GLY A 268 -5.20 11.91 -0.24
CA GLY A 268 -5.26 11.44 -1.62
C GLY A 268 -4.19 10.41 -1.95
N VAL A 269 -2.94 10.69 -1.59
CA VAL A 269 -1.81 9.78 -1.81
C VAL A 269 -1.96 8.49 -1.02
N GLU A 270 -2.43 8.55 0.23
CA GLU A 270 -2.70 7.36 1.05
C GLU A 270 -3.82 6.49 0.47
N ARG A 271 -4.87 7.09 -0.10
CA ARG A 271 -5.91 6.33 -0.81
C ARG A 271 -5.36 5.61 -2.04
N LEU A 272 -4.53 6.30 -2.83
CA LEU A 272 -3.86 5.69 -3.98
C LEU A 272 -3.01 4.50 -3.53
N ALA A 273 -2.18 4.70 -2.51
CA ALA A 273 -1.32 3.66 -1.96
C ALA A 273 -2.12 2.44 -1.46
N ALA A 274 -3.19 2.67 -0.70
CA ALA A 274 -4.04 1.61 -0.20
C ALA A 274 -4.71 0.81 -1.35
N SER A 275 -5.15 1.50 -2.40
CA SER A 275 -5.83 0.86 -3.54
C SER A 275 -4.91 0.07 -4.47
N SER A 276 -3.63 0.45 -4.59
CA SER A 276 -2.70 -0.13 -5.56
C SER A 276 -1.63 -1.05 -4.94
N SER A 277 -1.39 -0.97 -3.63
CA SER A 277 -0.30 -1.69 -2.93
C SER A 277 -0.36 -3.20 -3.15
N TYR A 278 -1.54 -3.82 -2.99
CA TYR A 278 -1.70 -5.26 -3.24
C TYR A 278 -1.26 -5.63 -4.65
N ARG A 279 -1.72 -4.89 -5.66
CA ARG A 279 -1.48 -5.20 -7.07
C ARG A 279 -0.01 -5.02 -7.46
N PHE A 280 0.67 -3.98 -6.97
CA PHE A 280 2.11 -3.79 -7.18
C PHE A 280 2.95 -4.87 -6.47
N SER A 281 2.59 -5.21 -5.24
CA SER A 281 3.27 -6.29 -4.50
C SER A 281 3.09 -7.65 -5.19
N ALA A 282 1.87 -7.97 -5.62
CA ALA A 282 1.55 -9.18 -6.36
C ALA A 282 2.32 -9.24 -7.69
N ALA A 283 2.36 -8.15 -8.46
CA ALA A 283 3.09 -8.11 -9.72
C ALA A 283 4.59 -8.37 -9.55
N ARG A 284 5.22 -7.79 -8.52
CA ARG A 284 6.62 -8.09 -8.18
C ARG A 284 6.81 -9.57 -7.83
N ALA A 285 5.92 -10.15 -7.03
CA ALA A 285 5.99 -11.57 -6.67
C ALA A 285 5.85 -12.49 -7.90
N TYR A 286 4.89 -12.23 -8.79
CA TYR A 286 4.72 -12.99 -10.02
C TYR A 286 5.88 -12.82 -10.99
N TYR A 287 6.43 -11.62 -11.11
CA TYR A 287 7.61 -11.39 -11.94
C TYR A 287 8.80 -12.24 -11.48
N LEU A 288 9.05 -12.32 -10.18
CA LEU A 288 10.08 -13.20 -9.61
C LEU A 288 9.80 -14.68 -9.90
N LEU A 289 8.53 -15.10 -9.88
CA LEU A 289 8.14 -16.46 -10.27
C LEU A 289 8.43 -16.73 -11.75
N VAL A 290 8.10 -15.80 -12.65
CA VAL A 290 8.45 -15.91 -14.08
C VAL A 290 9.95 -16.09 -14.26
N GLN A 291 10.76 -15.21 -13.65
CA GLN A 291 12.21 -15.30 -13.74
C GLN A 291 12.75 -16.65 -13.23
N ARG A 292 12.26 -17.10 -12.08
CA ARG A 292 12.64 -18.41 -11.51
C ARG A 292 12.29 -19.56 -12.45
N ARG A 293 11.08 -19.56 -13.02
CA ARG A 293 10.64 -20.61 -13.95
C ARG A 293 11.50 -20.65 -15.23
N ILE A 294 11.84 -19.48 -15.78
CA ILE A 294 12.74 -19.36 -16.93
C ILE A 294 14.13 -19.92 -16.60
N THR A 295 14.73 -19.53 -15.46
CA THR A 295 16.03 -20.09 -15.04
C THR A 295 15.97 -21.61 -14.90
N GLU A 296 14.88 -22.12 -14.34
CA GLU A 296 14.66 -23.54 -14.14
C GLU A 296 14.47 -24.33 -15.45
N LEU A 297 14.09 -23.69 -16.56
CA LEU A 297 14.05 -24.33 -17.89
C LEU A 297 15.44 -24.78 -18.35
N ARG A 298 16.52 -24.15 -17.84
CA ARG A 298 17.90 -24.36 -18.29
C ARG A 298 18.01 -24.23 -19.80
N GLU A 299 17.47 -23.13 -20.31
CA GLU A 299 17.39 -22.93 -21.74
C GLU A 299 18.75 -22.61 -22.38
N GLN A 300 18.90 -23.02 -23.64
CA GLN A 300 20.05 -22.74 -24.48
C GLN A 300 19.55 -22.17 -25.81
N ARG A 301 20.32 -21.24 -26.38
CA ARG A 301 19.95 -20.55 -27.62
C ARG A 301 19.80 -21.55 -28.76
N LEU A 302 18.65 -21.50 -29.43
CA LEU A 302 18.44 -22.12 -30.73
C LEU A 302 18.83 -21.10 -31.81
N GLN A 303 19.68 -21.49 -32.76
CA GLN A 303 20.14 -20.58 -33.81
C GLN A 303 18.95 -19.98 -34.58
N GLY A 304 18.98 -18.67 -34.83
CA GLY A 304 17.90 -17.95 -35.52
C GLY A 304 16.73 -17.53 -34.64
N HIS A 305 16.67 -17.97 -33.37
CA HIS A 305 15.58 -17.65 -32.45
C HIS A 305 16.06 -16.94 -31.18
N ALA A 306 15.19 -16.08 -30.65
CA ALA A 306 15.38 -15.51 -29.31
C ALA A 306 14.95 -16.55 -28.25
N PRO A 307 15.76 -16.80 -27.21
CA PRO A 307 15.34 -17.60 -26.07
C PRO A 307 14.12 -16.98 -25.37
N ILE A 308 13.39 -17.77 -24.58
CA ILE A 308 12.22 -17.27 -23.84
C ILE A 308 12.65 -16.19 -22.85
N GLN A 309 13.81 -16.31 -22.21
CA GLN A 309 14.37 -15.30 -21.32
C GLN A 309 14.52 -13.96 -22.04
N GLU A 310 15.18 -13.94 -23.20
CA GLU A 310 15.40 -12.71 -23.96
C GLU A 310 14.07 -12.10 -24.42
N PHE A 311 13.13 -12.95 -24.85
CA PHE A 311 11.79 -12.50 -25.25
C PHE A 311 11.05 -11.82 -24.10
N MET A 312 11.13 -12.40 -22.90
CA MET A 312 10.47 -11.91 -21.68
C MET A 312 11.16 -10.68 -21.10
N GLU A 313 12.49 -10.64 -21.03
CA GLU A 313 13.23 -9.48 -20.53
C GLU A 313 12.91 -8.21 -21.33
N ARG A 314 12.76 -8.31 -22.66
CA ARG A 314 12.47 -7.15 -23.51
C ARG A 314 11.03 -6.63 -23.39
N ARG A 315 10.09 -7.44 -22.90
CA ARG A 315 8.64 -7.15 -22.97
C ARG A 315 7.96 -7.08 -21.61
N LEU A 316 8.43 -7.84 -20.64
CA LEU A 316 7.89 -7.87 -19.27
C LEU A 316 8.67 -6.94 -18.34
N ALA A 317 10.01 -6.93 -18.41
CA ALA A 317 10.81 -6.14 -17.48
C ALA A 317 10.52 -4.62 -17.53
N PRO A 318 10.32 -3.99 -18.71
CA PRO A 318 9.96 -2.57 -18.76
C PRO A 318 8.64 -2.27 -18.04
N ALA A 319 7.64 -3.14 -18.18
CA ALA A 319 6.36 -2.99 -17.50
C ALA A 319 6.52 -3.07 -15.98
N MET A 320 7.36 -3.98 -15.48
CA MET A 320 7.63 -4.11 -14.06
C MET A 320 8.37 -2.90 -13.50
N ARG A 321 9.37 -2.37 -14.23
CA ARG A 321 10.05 -1.11 -13.87
C ARG A 321 9.09 0.07 -13.77
N THR A 322 8.07 0.14 -14.63
CA THR A 322 7.02 1.16 -14.52
C THR A 322 6.24 1.02 -13.21
N CYS A 323 5.85 -0.21 -12.85
CA CYS A 323 5.14 -0.47 -11.59
C CYS A 323 5.99 -0.10 -10.37
N GLU A 324 7.27 -0.49 -10.37
CA GLU A 324 8.24 -0.17 -9.32
C GLU A 324 8.45 1.34 -9.19
N SER A 325 8.68 2.03 -10.31
CA SER A 325 8.90 3.49 -10.31
C SER A 325 7.70 4.27 -9.78
N VAL A 326 6.47 3.89 -10.17
CA VAL A 326 5.26 4.56 -9.67
C VAL A 326 5.09 4.33 -8.17
N ASN A 327 5.33 3.10 -7.70
CA ASN A 327 5.26 2.78 -6.28
C ASN A 327 6.32 3.55 -5.45
N GLU A 328 7.56 3.63 -5.94
CA GLU A 328 8.62 4.40 -5.29
C GLU A 328 8.31 5.90 -5.24
N ARG A 329 7.84 6.48 -6.35
CA ARG A 329 7.43 7.88 -6.41
C ARG A 329 6.30 8.19 -5.43
N MET A 330 5.32 7.30 -5.32
CA MET A 330 4.21 7.44 -4.39
C MET A 330 4.68 7.44 -2.93
N THR A 331 5.59 6.53 -2.55
CA THR A 331 6.19 6.51 -1.21
C THR A 331 6.99 7.79 -0.93
N GLN A 332 7.85 8.19 -1.88
CA GLN A 332 8.63 9.43 -1.74
C GLN A 332 7.75 10.67 -1.65
N LEU A 333 6.62 10.68 -2.36
CA LEU A 333 5.66 11.77 -2.29
C LEU A 333 4.99 11.84 -0.91
N SER A 334 4.53 10.72 -0.35
CA SER A 334 3.95 10.68 1.00
C SER A 334 4.94 11.21 2.05
N ASP A 335 6.21 10.80 1.95
CA ASP A 335 7.30 11.30 2.80
C ASP A 335 7.52 12.81 2.67
N ARG A 336 7.50 13.34 1.44
CA ARG A 336 7.68 14.78 1.18
C ARG A 336 6.48 15.60 1.69
N ILE A 337 5.25 15.11 1.50
CA ILE A 337 4.04 15.76 2.03
C ILE A 337 4.10 15.81 3.57
N SER A 338 4.46 14.69 4.21
CA SER A 338 4.60 14.60 5.66
C SER A 338 5.62 15.60 6.20
N ARG A 339 6.78 15.73 5.55
CA ARG A 339 7.78 16.75 5.91
C ARG A 339 7.27 18.17 5.74
N ALA A 340 6.60 18.48 4.62
CA ALA A 340 6.04 19.81 4.37
C ALA A 340 4.97 20.17 5.42
N ALA A 341 4.08 19.23 5.74
CA ALA A 341 3.04 19.43 6.75
C ALA A 341 3.64 19.66 8.16
N ASN A 342 4.70 18.93 8.52
CA ASN A 342 5.40 19.13 9.80
C ASN A 342 6.06 20.51 9.87
N LEU A 343 6.76 20.95 8.81
CA LEU A 343 7.36 22.28 8.77
C LEU A 343 6.32 23.40 8.89
N LEU A 344 5.20 23.27 8.18
CA LEU A 344 4.11 24.24 8.25
C LEU A 344 3.49 24.29 9.65
N ARG A 345 3.25 23.13 10.28
CA ARG A 345 2.77 23.06 11.65
C ARG A 345 3.71 23.77 12.61
N THR A 346 5.02 23.49 12.55
CA THR A 346 6.01 24.16 13.38
C THR A 346 6.02 25.67 13.17
N ARG A 347 5.86 26.15 11.93
CA ARG A 347 5.81 27.59 11.65
C ARG A 347 4.57 28.25 12.23
N VAL A 348 3.40 27.62 12.09
CA VAL A 348 2.15 28.07 12.70
C VAL A 348 2.27 28.13 14.23
N ASP A 349 2.84 27.09 14.85
CA ASP A 349 3.03 27.04 16.31
C ASP A 349 3.92 28.19 16.79
N VAL A 350 5.04 28.45 16.13
CA VAL A 350 5.95 29.58 16.45
C VAL A 350 5.27 30.93 16.25
N ALA A 351 4.50 31.10 15.18
CA ALA A 351 3.80 32.34 14.90
C ALA A 351 2.68 32.62 15.91
N LEU A 352 1.98 31.58 16.40
CA LEU A 352 1.02 31.69 17.49
C LEU A 352 1.69 32.03 18.82
N GLU A 353 2.85 31.45 19.13
CA GLU A 353 3.64 31.80 20.32
C GLU A 353 4.10 33.27 20.28
N GLN A 354 4.55 33.76 19.12
CA GLN A 354 4.90 35.17 18.93
C GLN A 354 3.68 36.09 19.14
N GLN A 355 2.53 35.77 18.54
CA GLN A 355 1.30 36.54 18.73
C GLN A 355 0.86 36.60 20.19
N ASN A 356 0.94 35.47 20.91
CA ASN A 356 0.62 35.40 22.34
C ASN A 356 1.58 36.27 23.17
N ARG A 357 2.87 36.25 22.86
CA ARG A 357 3.87 37.10 23.52
C ARG A 357 3.58 38.58 23.29
N ASP A 358 3.30 38.99 22.05
CA ASP A 358 3.01 40.39 21.71
C ASP A 358 1.73 40.89 22.40
N LEU A 359 0.71 40.02 22.50
CA LEU A 359 -0.50 40.31 23.25
C LEU A 359 -0.20 40.56 24.73
N LEU A 360 0.58 39.69 25.37
CA LEU A 360 0.98 39.84 26.77
C LEU A 360 1.80 41.12 27.00
N GLU A 361 2.71 41.46 26.09
CA GLU A 361 3.50 42.69 26.17
C GLU A 361 2.61 43.95 26.04
N SER A 362 1.65 43.93 25.11
CA SER A 362 0.67 45.00 24.97
C SER A 362 -0.22 45.16 26.21
N MET A 363 -0.51 44.06 26.91
CA MET A 363 -1.27 44.07 28.15
C MET A 363 -0.44 44.66 29.30
N ASP A 364 0.82 44.24 29.44
CA ASP A 364 1.74 44.81 30.44
C ASP A 364 1.94 46.31 30.24
N HIS A 365 2.09 46.76 28.99
CA HIS A 365 2.19 48.18 28.67
C HIS A 365 0.93 48.95 29.06
N ARG A 366 -0.26 48.43 28.73
CA ARG A 366 -1.55 49.03 29.11
C ARG A 366 -1.74 49.06 30.62
N ALA A 367 -1.37 47.99 31.32
CA ALA A 367 -1.42 47.93 32.78
C ALA A 367 -0.50 48.97 33.43
N LYS A 368 0.74 49.12 32.93
CA LYS A 368 1.66 50.18 33.38
C LYS A 368 1.11 51.59 33.13
N LEU A 369 0.47 51.83 31.99
CA LEU A 369 -0.14 53.11 31.67
C LEU A 369 -1.31 53.43 32.62
N GLN A 370 -2.14 52.43 32.90
CA GLN A 370 -3.24 52.53 33.87
C GLN A 370 -2.72 52.85 35.27
N LEU A 371 -1.66 52.19 35.71
CA LEU A 371 -1.02 52.47 37.01
C LEU A 371 -0.51 53.91 37.09
N ARG A 372 0.14 54.43 36.04
CA ARG A 372 0.62 55.83 36.02
C ARG A 372 -0.52 56.84 36.04
N LEU A 373 -1.58 56.60 35.26
CA LEU A 373 -2.76 57.46 35.28
C LEU A 373 -3.40 57.48 36.68
N GLN A 374 -3.49 56.32 37.33
CA GLN A 374 -3.99 56.23 38.69
C GLN A 374 -3.09 57.01 39.68
N GLU A 375 -1.76 56.88 39.58
CA GLU A 375 -0.82 57.68 40.39
C GLU A 375 -1.00 59.19 40.17
N THR A 376 -1.26 59.64 38.94
CA THR A 376 -1.51 61.07 38.69
C THR A 376 -2.81 61.56 39.30
N VAL A 377 -3.87 60.74 39.31
CA VAL A 377 -5.14 61.05 39.97
C VAL A 377 -4.96 61.08 41.50
N GLU A 378 -4.19 60.15 42.04
CA GLU A 378 -3.83 60.14 43.46
C GLU A 378 -3.07 61.41 43.86
N GLY A 379 -2.09 61.85 43.06
CA GLY A 379 -1.37 63.10 43.30
C GLY A 379 -2.27 64.33 43.33
N LEU A 380 -3.26 64.41 42.45
CA LEU A 380 -4.26 65.49 42.45
C LEU A 380 -5.19 65.43 43.67
N SER A 381 -5.55 64.21 44.12
CA SER A 381 -6.41 64.02 45.28
C SER A 381 -5.79 64.58 46.57
N VAL A 382 -4.47 64.55 46.72
CA VAL A 382 -3.75 65.16 47.84
C VAL A 382 -4.05 66.65 47.92
N VAL A 383 -4.02 67.36 46.79
CA VAL A 383 -4.28 68.80 46.73
C VAL A 383 -5.72 69.10 47.11
N VAL A 384 -6.67 68.35 46.54
CA VAL A 384 -8.11 68.52 46.78
C VAL A 384 -8.47 68.24 48.24
N LEU A 385 -8.04 67.10 48.79
CA LEU A 385 -8.29 66.75 50.21
C LEU A 385 -7.62 67.75 51.16
N SER A 386 -6.40 68.22 50.85
CA SER A 386 -5.71 69.21 51.69
C SER A 386 -6.46 70.53 51.73
N TYR A 387 -6.98 71.00 50.59
CA TYR A 387 -7.80 72.21 50.53
C TYR A 387 -9.08 72.08 51.37
N TYR A 388 -9.82 70.96 51.22
CA TYR A 388 -11.05 70.74 52.00
C TYR A 388 -10.77 70.62 53.50
N LEU A 389 -9.70 69.93 53.90
CA LEU A 389 -9.38 69.74 55.32
C LEU A 389 -8.91 71.04 55.99
N VAL A 390 -8.09 71.84 55.31
CA VAL A 390 -7.72 73.19 55.78
C VAL A 390 -8.96 74.07 55.92
N GLY A 391 -9.89 74.01 54.95
CA GLY A 391 -11.17 74.71 55.04
C GLY A 391 -12.00 74.30 56.26
N LEU A 392 -12.07 72.99 56.54
CA LEU A 392 -12.78 72.45 57.71
C LEU A 392 -12.15 72.91 59.04
N ILE A 393 -10.82 72.86 59.14
CA ILE A 393 -10.08 73.37 60.30
C ILE A 393 -10.34 74.87 60.48
N GLY A 394 -10.34 75.64 59.38
CA GLY A 394 -10.65 77.06 59.40
C GLY A 394 -12.06 77.35 59.94
N TYR A 395 -13.08 76.57 59.55
CA TYR A 395 -14.43 76.69 60.10
C TYR A 395 -14.49 76.34 61.59
N CYS A 396 -13.83 75.27 62.02
CA CYS A 396 -13.73 74.89 63.43
C CYS A 396 -13.04 75.98 64.28
N LEU A 397 -11.94 76.57 63.79
CA LEU A 397 -11.22 77.64 64.47
C LEU A 397 -12.08 78.91 64.59
N LYS A 398 -12.86 79.25 63.56
CA LYS A 398 -13.83 80.36 63.61
C LYS A 398 -14.93 80.11 64.64
N ALA A 399 -15.45 78.87 64.73
CA ALA A 399 -16.43 78.49 65.73
C ALA A 399 -15.88 78.55 67.17
N LEU A 400 -14.64 78.09 67.38
CA LEU A 400 -13.93 78.16 68.67
C LEU A 400 -13.64 79.60 69.13
N LYS A 401 -13.35 80.50 68.19
CA LYS A 401 -13.25 81.93 68.49
C LYS A 401 -14.60 82.52 68.92
N ALA A 402 -15.69 82.11 68.27
CA ALA A 402 -17.03 82.54 68.64
C ALA A 402 -17.47 82.01 70.02
N SER A 403 -16.89 80.92 70.53
CA SER A 403 -17.15 80.36 71.86
C SER A 403 -16.31 80.96 72.99
N GLY A 404 -15.58 82.07 72.76
CA GLY A 404 -14.90 82.84 73.81
C GLY A 404 -13.41 82.52 74.04
N VAL A 405 -12.77 81.71 73.18
CA VAL A 405 -11.33 81.43 73.28
C VAL A 405 -10.54 82.46 72.47
N ALA A 406 -9.54 83.11 73.10
CA ALA A 406 -8.69 84.12 72.48
C ALA A 406 -7.65 83.49 71.52
N LEU A 407 -8.09 83.08 70.34
CA LEU A 407 -7.23 82.53 69.28
C LEU A 407 -7.27 83.45 68.05
N ASN A 408 -6.15 83.54 67.32
CA ASN A 408 -6.08 84.19 66.01
C ASN A 408 -6.31 83.13 64.91
N PRO A 409 -7.51 83.08 64.30
CA PRO A 409 -7.86 82.00 63.37
C PRO A 409 -7.05 82.06 62.08
N GLU A 410 -6.64 83.26 61.64
CA GLU A 410 -5.92 83.44 60.38
C GLU A 410 -4.50 82.87 60.45
N LEU A 411 -3.79 83.17 61.54
CA LEU A 411 -2.45 82.66 61.82
C LEU A 411 -2.45 81.13 61.98
N LEU A 412 -3.41 80.59 62.74
CA LEU A 412 -3.53 79.14 62.96
C LEU A 412 -3.95 78.39 61.69
N THR A 413 -4.83 78.96 60.87
CA THR A 413 -5.19 78.37 59.57
C THR A 413 -3.98 78.34 58.64
N GLY A 414 -3.19 79.43 58.58
CA GLY A 414 -1.95 79.48 57.79
C GLY A 414 -0.91 78.45 58.22
N VAL A 415 -0.70 78.27 59.53
CA VAL A 415 0.22 77.26 60.07
C VAL A 415 -0.29 75.83 59.84
N SER A 416 -1.62 75.63 59.77
CA SER A 416 -2.21 74.31 59.52
C SER A 416 -1.98 73.79 58.10
N VAL A 417 -1.75 74.66 57.10
CA VAL A 417 -1.56 74.27 55.69
C VAL A 417 -0.39 73.28 55.51
N PRO A 418 0.87 73.59 55.89
CA PRO A 418 1.98 72.66 55.71
C PRO A 418 1.83 71.38 56.52
N VAL A 419 1.20 71.46 57.71
CA VAL A 419 0.95 70.28 58.56
C VAL A 419 -0.06 69.35 57.90
N VAL A 420 -1.18 69.88 57.41
CA VAL A 420 -2.23 69.11 56.73
C VAL A 420 -1.70 68.46 55.45
N CYS A 421 -0.99 69.22 54.61
CA CYS A 421 -0.36 68.68 53.41
C CYS A 421 0.61 67.55 53.72
N ALA A 422 1.45 67.71 54.75
CA ALA A 422 2.36 66.65 55.19
C ALA A 422 1.60 65.41 55.70
N VAL A 423 0.59 65.59 56.56
CA VAL A 423 -0.20 64.48 57.12
C VAL A 423 -0.94 63.70 56.02
N ILE A 424 -1.57 64.38 55.07
CA ILE A 424 -2.29 63.74 53.97
C ILE A 424 -1.29 63.02 53.04
N TRP A 425 -0.17 63.66 52.70
CA TRP A 425 0.88 63.06 51.87
C TRP A 425 1.44 61.79 52.52
N PHE A 426 1.87 61.86 53.79
CA PHE A 426 2.42 60.70 54.50
C PHE A 426 1.35 59.64 54.78
N GLY A 427 0.11 60.03 55.06
CA GLY A 427 -1.02 59.13 55.26
C GLY A 427 -1.32 58.30 54.02
N LEU A 428 -1.47 58.94 52.86
CA LEU A 428 -1.69 58.25 51.59
C LEU A 428 -0.49 57.38 51.20
N ASN A 429 0.74 57.87 51.39
CA ASN A 429 1.94 57.06 51.12
C ASN A 429 2.05 55.83 52.03
N LYS A 430 1.61 55.94 53.30
CA LYS A 430 1.63 54.82 54.25
C LYS A 430 0.57 53.78 53.90
N VAL A 431 -0.65 54.20 53.58
CA VAL A 431 -1.72 53.30 53.11
C VAL A 431 -1.30 52.59 51.82
N ARG A 432 -0.68 53.30 50.88
CA ARG A 432 -0.13 52.74 49.65
C ARG A 432 0.92 51.66 49.92
N ARG A 433 1.86 51.89 50.83
CA ARG A 433 2.89 50.89 51.20
C ARG A 433 2.30 49.65 51.87
N ILE A 434 1.14 49.76 52.52
CA ILE A 434 0.45 48.63 53.14
C ILE A 434 -0.26 47.81 52.05
N LEU A 435 -1.00 48.45 51.15
CA LEU A 435 -1.72 47.78 50.06
C LEU A 435 -0.78 47.08 49.05
N LEU A 436 0.36 47.69 48.73
CA LEU A 436 1.39 47.08 47.88
C LEU A 436 2.11 45.90 48.55
N ARG A 437 2.11 45.83 49.89
CA ARG A 437 2.64 44.67 50.63
C ARG A 437 1.67 43.49 50.67
N GLU A 438 0.36 43.72 50.56
CA GLU A 438 -0.65 42.66 50.55
C GLU A 438 -0.85 42.00 49.18
N HIS A 439 -0.47 42.65 48.08
CA HIS A 439 -0.63 42.12 46.71
C HIS A 439 0.69 41.67 46.05
N GLY A 440 1.80 41.63 46.80
CA GLY A 440 3.07 41.09 46.34
C GLY A 440 3.21 39.60 46.65
N HIS A 441 2.56 38.76 45.85
CA HIS A 441 2.91 37.34 45.67
C HIS A 441 3.16 37.07 44.18
#